data_AF-A0A4Q9MI53-F1
#
_entry.id   AF-A0A4Q9MI53-F1
#
_cell.length_a   1.000
_cell.length_b   1.000
_cell.length_c   1.000
_cell.angle_alpha   90.00
_cell.angle_beta   90.00
_cell.angle_gamma   90.00
#
_symmetry.space_group_name_H-M   'P 1'
#
loop_
_entity.id
_entity.type
_entity.pdbx_description
1 polymer ?
#
loop_
_entity_poly.entity_id
_entity_poly.type
_entity_poly.pdbx_seq_one_letter_code
_entity_poly.pdbx_strand_id
1 'polypeptide(L)'
;MLKYISPDELAAIIKSEKVPMKDYCVIDVRDDDWAGGNIKGSHNSPSSQFYVHVHDLVERTKNVPTVVFHCALSQVRGPQAARIYAQARDQLEGDGEDIPHQVLVLRGGFQDFQAKYREDPELVENWSKEVWGHPEYF
;
A
#
# COMPACT_ATOMS: atom_id res chain seq x y z
N MET A 1 16.87 5.44 1.84
CA MET A 1 16.44 4.62 3.00
C MET A 1 14.92 4.59 2.99
N LEU A 2 14.29 3.42 3.09
CA LEU A 2 12.83 3.33 3.09
C LEU A 2 12.25 3.99 4.35
N LYS A 3 11.21 4.80 4.16
CA LYS A 3 10.43 5.39 5.26
C LYS A 3 9.23 4.48 5.54
N TYR A 4 8.83 4.42 6.80
CA TYR A 4 7.70 3.61 7.25
C TYR A 4 6.61 4.50 7.82
N ILE A 5 5.37 4.05 7.68
CA ILE A 5 4.19 4.65 8.30
C ILE A 5 3.51 3.60 9.18
N SER A 6 2.99 4.01 10.33
CA SER A 6 2.21 3.14 11.22
C SER A 6 0.77 2.96 10.71
N PRO A 7 0.05 1.91 11.18
CA PRO A 7 -1.38 1.77 10.91
C PRO A 7 -2.20 3.01 11.32
N ASP A 8 -1.82 3.67 12.40
CA ASP A 8 -2.56 4.82 12.95
C ASP A 8 -2.38 6.07 12.11
N GLU A 9 -1.16 6.33 11.66
CA GLU A 9 -0.86 7.43 10.75
C GLU A 9 -1.56 7.23 9.39
N LEU A 10 -1.58 6.00 8.87
CA LEU A 10 -2.30 5.70 7.63
C LEU A 10 -3.81 5.85 7.80
N ALA A 11 -4.38 5.34 8.90
CA ALA A 11 -5.80 5.51 9.21
C ALA A 11 -6.18 6.99 9.34
N ALA A 12 -5.33 7.80 9.98
CA ALA A 12 -5.53 9.24 10.08
C ALA A 12 -5.47 9.95 8.72
N ILE A 13 -4.61 9.48 7.80
CA ILE A 13 -4.60 9.98 6.41
C ILE A 13 -5.93 9.64 5.72
N ILE A 14 -6.38 8.39 5.80
CA ILE A 14 -7.60 7.93 5.12
C ILE A 14 -8.84 8.68 5.63
N LYS A 15 -8.90 8.99 6.92
CA LYS A 15 -10.02 9.70 7.56
C LYS A 15 -9.89 11.22 7.54
N SER A 16 -8.87 11.77 6.89
CA SER A 16 -8.70 13.21 6.75
C SER A 16 -9.39 13.74 5.49
N GLU A 17 -9.31 15.05 5.27
CA GLU A 17 -9.78 15.71 4.04
C GLU A 17 -8.90 15.39 2.81
N LYS A 18 -7.86 14.56 2.96
CA LYS A 18 -7.02 14.14 1.83
C LYS A 18 -7.80 13.23 0.89
N VAL A 19 -7.62 13.43 -0.41
CA VAL A 19 -8.34 12.72 -1.45
C VAL A 19 -7.51 11.55 -2.00
N PRO A 20 -8.04 10.32 -1.99
CA PRO A 20 -7.39 9.17 -2.63
C PRO A 20 -7.06 9.44 -4.11
N MET A 21 -5.94 8.92 -4.60
CA MET A 21 -5.43 9.10 -5.97
C MET A 21 -5.14 10.55 -6.38
N LYS A 22 -5.18 11.49 -5.42
CA LYS A 22 -4.75 12.88 -5.61
C LYS A 22 -3.71 13.27 -4.58
N ASP A 23 -4.01 13.10 -3.30
CA ASP A 23 -3.12 13.47 -2.19
C ASP A 23 -2.36 12.25 -1.65
N TYR A 24 -2.95 11.06 -1.73
CA TYR A 24 -2.31 9.81 -1.37
C TYR A 24 -2.86 8.62 -2.16
N CYS A 25 -2.10 7.52 -2.23
CA CYS A 25 -2.62 6.22 -2.64
C CYS A 25 -1.97 5.09 -1.84
N VAL A 26 -2.70 3.98 -1.72
CA VAL A 26 -2.25 2.77 -1.02
C VAL A 26 -2.09 1.66 -2.04
N ILE A 27 -0.89 1.08 -2.12
CA ILE A 27 -0.55 0.00 -3.04
C ILE A 27 -0.39 -1.30 -2.24
N ASP A 28 -1.27 -2.25 -2.50
CA ASP A 28 -1.26 -3.58 -1.91
C ASP A 28 -0.55 -4.55 -2.86
N VAL A 29 0.63 -5.03 -2.47
CA VAL A 29 1.43 -5.94 -3.31
C VAL A 29 1.28 -7.41 -2.92
N ARG A 30 0.22 -7.76 -2.17
CA ARG A 30 -0.15 -9.16 -1.97
C ARG A 30 -0.54 -9.83 -3.29
N ASP A 31 -0.30 -11.13 -3.35
CA ASP A 31 -0.58 -11.99 -4.51
C ASP A 31 -1.90 -12.71 -4.23
N ASP A 32 -1.94 -14.04 -4.21
CA ASP A 32 -3.16 -14.81 -3.87
C ASP A 32 -3.64 -14.54 -2.44
N ASP A 33 -2.74 -14.12 -1.55
CA ASP A 33 -3.01 -13.72 -0.16
C ASP A 33 -3.64 -12.32 -0.04
N TRP A 34 -4.01 -11.69 -1.17
CA TRP A 34 -4.82 -10.48 -1.20
C TRP A 34 -6.27 -10.76 -0.76
N ALA A 35 -6.80 -11.94 -1.11
CA ALA A 35 -8.16 -12.34 -0.79
C ALA A 35 -8.41 -12.39 0.73
N GLY A 36 -9.65 -12.07 1.14
CA GLY A 36 -10.07 -12.07 2.55
C GLY A 36 -10.05 -10.71 3.23
N GLY A 37 -9.73 -9.64 2.52
CA GLY A 37 -9.88 -8.25 2.98
C GLY A 37 -8.74 -7.38 2.49
N ASN A 38 -9.01 -6.09 2.33
CA ASN A 38 -8.02 -5.10 1.90
C ASN A 38 -8.27 -3.74 2.55
N ILE A 39 -7.26 -2.87 2.52
CA ILE A 39 -7.41 -1.48 2.94
C ILE A 39 -8.34 -0.80 1.94
N LYS A 40 -9.31 -0.03 2.42
CA LYS A 40 -10.33 0.59 1.57
C LYS A 40 -9.68 1.48 0.51
N GLY A 41 -10.03 1.24 -0.76
CA GLY A 41 -9.51 2.01 -1.88
C GLY A 41 -8.04 1.74 -2.21
N SER A 42 -7.42 0.70 -1.65
CA SER A 42 -6.08 0.27 -2.06
C SER A 42 -6.08 -0.28 -3.48
N HIS A 43 -5.02 -0.01 -4.25
CA HIS A 43 -4.79 -0.60 -5.55
C HIS A 43 -3.94 -1.87 -5.41
N ASN A 44 -4.46 -3.02 -5.84
CA ASN A 44 -3.69 -4.26 -5.83
C ASN A 44 -2.72 -4.31 -7.03
N SER A 45 -1.43 -4.44 -6.73
CA SER A 45 -0.34 -4.59 -7.71
C SER A 45 0.57 -5.74 -7.26
N PRO A 46 0.22 -6.99 -7.60
CA PRO A 46 0.86 -8.19 -7.05
C PRO A 46 2.37 -8.21 -7.24
N SER A 47 3.08 -8.60 -6.16
CA SER A 47 4.54 -8.58 -6.14
C SER A 47 5.19 -9.47 -7.22
N SER A 48 4.54 -10.59 -7.55
CA SER A 48 5.00 -11.56 -8.56
C SER A 48 5.16 -10.96 -9.96
N GLN A 49 4.41 -9.91 -10.27
CA GLN A 49 4.42 -9.24 -11.58
C GLN A 49 4.95 -7.81 -11.50
N PHE A 50 5.42 -7.38 -10.32
CA PHE A 50 5.70 -5.97 -10.04
C PHE A 50 6.81 -5.38 -10.92
N TYR A 51 7.85 -6.17 -11.22
CA TYR A 51 8.93 -5.72 -12.11
C TYR A 51 8.45 -5.39 -13.53
N VAL A 52 7.41 -6.07 -14.01
CA VAL A 52 6.88 -5.88 -15.36
C VAL A 52 5.94 -4.67 -15.40
N HIS A 53 5.19 -4.44 -14.31
CA HIS A 53 4.14 -3.41 -14.26
C HIS A 53 4.51 -2.14 -13.49
N VAL A 54 5.75 -2.01 -13.00
CA VAL A 54 6.15 -0.82 -12.22
C VAL A 54 5.97 0.47 -13.02
N HIS A 55 6.29 0.48 -14.32
CA HIS A 55 6.14 1.67 -15.15
C HIS A 55 4.67 2.09 -15.32
N ASP A 56 3.76 1.11 -15.50
CA ASP A 56 2.32 1.39 -15.57
C ASP A 56 1.81 1.95 -14.23
N LEU A 57 2.30 1.43 -13.11
CA LEU A 57 1.95 1.91 -11.78
C LEU A 57 2.46 3.35 -11.58
N VAL A 58 3.72 3.63 -11.95
CA VAL A 58 4.30 4.97 -11.88
C VAL A 58 3.47 5.95 -12.70
N GLU A 59 3.12 5.62 -13.94
CA GLU A 59 2.31 6.53 -14.76
C GLU A 59 0.93 6.84 -14.17
N ARG A 60 0.30 5.85 -13.53
CA ARG A 60 -0.99 6.06 -12.85
C ARG A 60 -0.89 6.92 -11.59
N THR A 61 0.29 7.01 -10.98
CA THR A 61 0.45 7.55 -9.61
C THR A 61 1.48 8.67 -9.51
N LYS A 62 2.18 9.04 -10.58
CA LYS A 62 3.25 10.05 -10.55
C LYS A 62 2.77 11.40 -9.98
N ASN A 63 1.56 11.82 -10.30
CA ASN A 63 0.96 13.04 -9.75
C ASN A 63 0.45 12.93 -8.29
N VAL A 64 0.64 11.78 -7.62
CA VAL A 64 0.24 11.57 -6.23
C VAL A 64 1.47 11.72 -5.33
N PRO A 65 1.47 12.67 -4.37
CA PRO A 65 2.66 12.99 -3.60
C PRO A 65 2.96 11.98 -2.49
N THR A 66 1.98 11.20 -2.01
CA THR A 66 2.20 10.18 -0.96
C THR A 66 1.77 8.80 -1.44
N VAL A 67 2.70 7.87 -1.57
CA VAL A 67 2.42 6.50 -2.01
C VAL A 67 2.81 5.53 -0.90
N VAL A 68 1.85 4.77 -0.40
CA VAL A 68 2.04 3.83 0.72
C VAL A 68 1.96 2.40 0.21
N PHE A 69 3.06 1.67 0.29
CA PHE A 69 3.13 0.25 -0.06
C PHE A 69 2.89 -0.64 1.15
N HIS A 70 2.24 -1.77 0.94
CA HIS A 70 2.18 -2.83 1.94
C HIS A 70 2.07 -4.22 1.29
N CYS A 71 2.36 -5.26 2.05
CA CYS A 71 1.93 -6.62 1.73
C CYS A 71 1.19 -7.23 2.92
N ALA A 72 1.27 -8.55 3.14
CA ALA A 72 0.69 -9.18 4.33
C ALA A 72 1.36 -8.69 5.63
N LEU A 73 2.70 -8.76 5.69
CA LEU A 73 3.51 -8.41 6.87
C LEU A 73 4.43 -7.19 6.64
N SER A 74 4.57 -6.76 5.39
CA SER A 74 5.54 -5.73 4.97
C SER A 74 7.00 -5.99 5.36
N GLN A 75 7.43 -7.25 5.37
CA GLN A 75 8.82 -7.64 5.68
C GLN A 75 9.69 -7.89 4.43
N VAL A 76 9.08 -8.30 3.31
CA VAL A 76 9.80 -8.65 2.07
C VAL A 76 9.17 -7.94 0.86
N ARG A 77 7.99 -8.41 0.42
CA ARG A 77 7.31 -7.91 -0.80
C ARG A 77 7.04 -6.40 -0.77
N GLY A 78 6.45 -5.90 0.31
CA GLY A 78 6.16 -4.46 0.49
C GLY A 78 7.42 -3.58 0.38
N PRO A 79 8.45 -3.78 1.22
CA PRO A 79 9.72 -3.05 1.12
C PRO A 79 10.40 -3.16 -0.25
N GLN A 80 10.41 -4.34 -0.87
CA GLN A 80 11.03 -4.55 -2.17
C GLN A 80 10.31 -3.77 -3.27
N ALA A 81 8.98 -3.88 -3.34
CA ALA A 81 8.17 -3.15 -4.32
C ALA A 81 8.30 -1.63 -4.14
N ALA A 82 8.23 -1.14 -2.89
CA ALA A 82 8.43 0.26 -2.57
C ALA A 82 9.79 0.78 -3.04
N ARG A 83 10.86 0.00 -2.89
CA ARG A 83 12.20 0.39 -3.35
C ARG A 83 12.29 0.48 -4.87
N ILE A 84 11.74 -0.50 -5.58
CA ILE A 84 11.74 -0.53 -7.06
C ILE A 84 10.94 0.66 -7.60
N TYR A 85 9.76 0.91 -7.03
CA TYR A 85 8.90 2.03 -7.40
C TYR A 85 9.55 3.38 -7.09
N ALA A 86 10.12 3.55 -5.89
CA ALA A 86 10.81 4.78 -5.50
C ALA A 86 11.97 5.08 -6.46
N GLN A 87 12.78 4.10 -6.81
CA GLN A 87 13.88 4.30 -7.77
C GLN A 87 13.38 4.77 -9.13
N ALA A 88 12.25 4.25 -9.61
CA ALA A 88 11.67 4.69 -10.88
C ALA A 88 11.11 6.12 -10.82
N ARG A 89 10.46 6.48 -9.71
CA ARG A 89 9.94 7.84 -9.47
C ARG A 89 11.05 8.87 -9.24
N ASP A 90 12.07 8.54 -8.44
CA ASP A 90 13.23 9.40 -8.16
C ASP A 90 13.96 9.77 -9.45
N GLN A 91 14.05 8.84 -10.41
CA GLN A 91 14.62 9.12 -11.73
C GLN A 91 13.80 10.15 -12.49
N LEU A 92 12.47 9.97 -12.56
CA LEU A 92 11.57 10.93 -13.23
C LEU A 92 11.58 12.30 -12.56
N GLU A 93 11.65 12.36 -11.23
CA GLU A 93 11.78 13.63 -10.48
C GLU A 93 13.10 14.33 -10.84
N GLY A 94 14.22 13.58 -10.89
CA GLY A 94 15.52 14.10 -11.31
C GLY A 94 15.56 14.63 -12.75
N ASP A 95 14.74 14.04 -13.63
CA ASP A 95 14.59 14.45 -15.03
C ASP A 95 13.56 15.60 -15.20
N GLY A 96 12.86 15.99 -14.12
CA GLY A 96 11.84 17.05 -14.14
C GLY A 96 10.48 16.60 -14.72
N GLU A 97 10.26 15.29 -14.81
CA GLU A 97 9.03 14.67 -15.35
C GLU A 97 8.05 14.22 -14.26
N ASP A 98 8.37 14.48 -12.99
CA ASP A 98 7.57 14.11 -11.84
C ASP A 98 7.58 15.20 -10.74
N ILE A 99 6.62 15.10 -9.83
CA ILE A 99 6.50 16.01 -8.67
C ILE A 99 7.34 15.50 -7.48
N PRO A 100 7.67 16.40 -6.53
CA PRO A 100 8.19 15.97 -5.23
C PRO A 100 7.22 15.01 -4.54
N HIS A 101 7.75 13.90 -4.05
CA HIS A 101 6.93 12.82 -3.54
C HIS A 101 7.58 12.07 -2.37
N GLN A 102 6.80 11.19 -1.74
CA GLN A 102 7.28 10.26 -0.74
C GLN A 102 6.70 8.87 -0.96
N VAL A 103 7.58 7.88 -0.83
CA VAL A 103 7.23 6.46 -0.84
C VAL A 103 7.41 5.90 0.57
N LEU A 104 6.33 5.35 1.12
CA LEU A 104 6.24 4.83 2.48
C LEU A 104 5.91 3.34 2.47
N VAL A 105 6.31 2.62 3.50
CA VAL A 105 5.91 1.22 3.74
C VAL A 105 5.06 1.15 5.00
N LEU A 106 3.87 0.55 4.90
CA LEU A 106 3.01 0.30 6.07
C LEU A 106 3.65 -0.74 6.97
N ARG A 107 4.01 -0.36 8.18
CA ARG A 107 4.55 -1.25 9.21
C ARG A 107 3.50 -2.31 9.59
N GLY A 108 3.91 -3.57 9.64
CA GLY A 108 3.02 -4.68 9.99
C GLY A 108 2.14 -5.19 8.84
N GLY A 109 2.13 -4.48 7.71
CA GLY A 109 1.33 -4.84 6.54
C GLY A 109 -0.18 -4.87 6.82
N PHE A 110 -0.90 -5.61 5.98
CA PHE A 110 -2.33 -5.75 6.13
C PHE A 110 -2.70 -6.54 7.39
N GLN A 111 -1.85 -7.46 7.86
CA GLN A 111 -2.10 -8.26 9.06
C GLN A 111 -2.37 -7.38 10.29
N ASP A 112 -1.46 -6.45 10.59
CA ASP A 112 -1.60 -5.57 11.74
C ASP A 112 -2.71 -4.53 11.52
N PHE A 113 -2.84 -4.04 10.28
CA PHE A 113 -3.87 -3.06 9.95
C PHE A 113 -5.29 -3.62 10.13
N GLN A 114 -5.57 -4.81 9.58
CA GLN A 114 -6.89 -5.45 9.73
C GLN A 114 -7.13 -5.87 11.18
N ALA A 115 -6.11 -6.33 11.91
CA ALA A 115 -6.27 -6.72 13.31
C ALA A 115 -6.79 -5.55 14.15
N LYS A 116 -6.39 -4.32 13.81
CA LYS A 116 -6.81 -3.10 14.48
C LYS A 116 -8.11 -2.49 13.93
N TYR A 117 -8.32 -2.54 12.61
CA TYR A 117 -9.34 -1.74 11.93
C TYR A 117 -10.39 -2.52 11.14
N ARG A 118 -10.43 -3.86 11.22
CA ARG A 118 -11.41 -4.68 10.47
C ARG A 118 -12.89 -4.34 10.71
N GLU A 119 -13.22 -3.75 11.86
CA GLU A 119 -14.59 -3.35 12.20
C GLU A 119 -14.96 -1.96 11.64
N ASP A 120 -13.99 -1.27 11.04
CA ASP A 120 -14.16 0.07 10.50
C ASP A 120 -14.31 0.04 8.98
N PRO A 121 -15.54 0.23 8.44
CA PRO A 121 -15.82 0.14 7.02
C PRO A 121 -15.28 1.34 6.21
N GLU A 122 -14.70 2.36 6.86
CA GLU A 122 -13.96 3.42 6.18
C GLU A 122 -12.50 3.04 5.93
N LEU A 123 -11.97 2.06 6.67
CA LEU A 123 -10.56 1.67 6.63
C LEU A 123 -10.34 0.30 5.99
N VAL A 124 -11.24 -0.66 6.20
CA VAL A 124 -11.13 -2.02 5.69
C VAL A 124 -12.39 -2.39 4.90
N GLU A 125 -12.20 -3.03 3.75
CA GLU A 125 -13.29 -3.57 2.94
C GLU A 125 -13.02 -5.05 2.57
N ASN A 126 -14.06 -5.75 2.13
CA ASN A 126 -14.00 -7.16 1.70
C ASN A 126 -13.46 -8.13 2.77
N TRP A 127 -13.53 -7.76 4.06
CA TRP A 127 -13.00 -8.59 5.13
C TRP A 127 -13.81 -9.88 5.27
N SER A 128 -13.12 -11.02 5.28
CA SER A 128 -13.74 -12.34 5.40
C SER A 128 -13.45 -12.97 6.75
N LYS A 129 -14.53 -13.30 7.48
CA LYS A 129 -14.45 -14.09 8.71
C LYS A 129 -13.92 -15.50 8.46
N GLU A 130 -14.13 -16.06 7.28
CA GLU A 130 -13.61 -17.39 6.96
C GLU A 130 -12.07 -17.40 6.89
N VAL A 131 -11.49 -16.35 6.31
CA VAL A 131 -10.03 -16.21 6.17
C VAL A 131 -9.37 -15.84 7.50
N TRP A 132 -9.98 -14.94 8.28
CA TRP A 132 -9.34 -14.35 9.47
C TRP A 132 -9.93 -14.82 10.81
N GLY A 133 -11.07 -15.50 10.81
CA GLY A 133 -11.83 -15.86 12.01
C GLY A 133 -11.35 -17.13 12.71
N HIS A 134 -10.37 -17.83 12.14
CA HIS A 134 -9.79 -19.05 12.70
C HIS A 134 -8.27 -18.93 12.87
N PRO A 135 -7.80 -18.10 13.83
CA PRO A 135 -6.37 -17.97 14.12
C PRO A 135 -5.73 -19.27 14.63
N GLU A 136 -6.54 -20.28 14.97
CA GLU A 136 -6.10 -21.60 15.41
C GLU A 136 -5.53 -22.51 14.30
N TYR A 137 -5.56 -22.07 13.03
CA TYR A 137 -4.99 -22.79 11.89
C TYR A 137 -3.76 -22.12 11.27
N PHE A 138 -3.20 -21.09 11.92
CA PHE A 138 -2.01 -20.37 11.49
C PHE A 138 -0.95 -20.31 12.58
#